data_AF-A0A7C4RA57-F1
#
_entry.id   AF-A0A7C4RA57-F1
#
_cell.length_a   1.000
_cell.length_b   1.000
_cell.length_c   1.000
_cell.angle_alpha   90.00
_cell.angle_beta   90.00
_cell.angle_gamma   90.00
#
_symmetry.space_group_name_H-M   'P 1'
#
loop_
_entity.id
_entity.type
_entity.pdbx_description
1 polymer ?
#
loop_
_entity_poly.entity_id
_entity_poly.type
_entity_poly.pdbx_seq_one_letter_code
_entity_poly.pdbx_strand_id
1 'polypeptide(L)'
;MKKELAGIDFSDELKEIALSEPERERFEKILKEYYEKLRESIRKYINGMSNLPSVLVLLKVCTDESIIRINLKETKKFVQELISKHPLQHFFGTILCAGEKIVRLESIEEKEKFQLNQQLNFGVNETIWIATQIFKELQDRNLFSLSSVADFLSRCSSVNKNNFELVMYGAKHHFQGDYVASISILTPLIESILFDYLRVIGADVLSYEGKIIEQRELGGLINLKEFKENFGENFQHFLKLLLVEADSFNFRNRFAHGNVAIEEFNECTSSIILFIILKICSKTFNYR
;
A
#
# COMPACT_ATOMS: atom_id res chain seq x y z
N MET A 1 -13.58 -35.68 -21.30
CA MET A 1 -13.19 -34.25 -21.25
C MET A 1 -12.30 -33.88 -20.05
N LYS A 2 -12.78 -33.74 -18.81
CA LYS A 2 -11.92 -33.34 -17.65
C LYS A 2 -10.77 -34.33 -17.35
N LYS A 3 -11.00 -35.64 -17.57
CA LYS A 3 -9.97 -36.70 -17.50
C LYS A 3 -9.06 -36.78 -18.74
N GLU A 4 -9.53 -36.31 -19.89
CA GLU A 4 -8.76 -36.32 -21.15
C GLU A 4 -7.83 -35.10 -21.24
N LEU A 5 -8.27 -33.96 -20.71
CA LEU A 5 -7.47 -32.72 -20.63
C LEU A 5 -6.40 -32.77 -19.52
N ALA A 6 -6.60 -33.59 -18.48
CA ALA A 6 -5.66 -33.71 -17.37
C ALA A 6 -4.37 -34.49 -17.71
N GLY A 7 -4.36 -35.20 -18.85
CA GLY A 7 -3.19 -35.95 -19.32
C GLY A 7 -2.35 -35.22 -20.37
N ILE A 8 -2.72 -33.99 -20.72
CA ILE A 8 -1.99 -33.18 -21.71
C ILE A 8 -1.17 -32.15 -20.93
N ASP A 9 0.12 -32.44 -20.77
CA ASP A 9 1.07 -31.51 -20.20
C ASP A 9 1.57 -30.56 -21.29
N PHE A 10 1.08 -29.32 -21.24
CA PHE A 10 1.50 -28.25 -22.16
C PHE A 10 2.71 -27.47 -21.62
N SER A 11 3.29 -27.82 -20.47
CA SER A 11 4.39 -27.06 -19.86
C SER A 11 5.55 -26.85 -20.84
N ASP A 12 5.84 -27.85 -21.66
CA ASP A 12 6.94 -27.86 -22.62
C ASP A 12 6.59 -27.13 -23.94
N GLU A 13 5.29 -26.87 -24.18
CA GLU A 13 4.77 -26.17 -25.36
C GLU A 13 4.46 -24.69 -25.08
N LEU A 14 4.38 -24.30 -23.80
CA LEU A 14 4.20 -22.92 -23.38
C LEU A 14 5.47 -22.11 -23.65
N LYS A 15 5.54 -21.51 -24.84
CA LYS A 15 6.51 -20.46 -25.12
C LYS A 15 6.12 -19.22 -24.34
N GLU A 16 7.06 -18.68 -23.57
CA GLU A 16 6.93 -17.35 -22.98
C GLU A 16 6.65 -16.36 -24.12
N ILE A 17 5.46 -15.78 -24.13
CA ILE A 17 5.08 -14.79 -25.15
C ILE A 17 5.79 -13.49 -24.78
N ALA A 18 7.02 -13.34 -25.27
CA ALA A 18 7.71 -12.07 -25.27
C ALA A 18 7.02 -11.14 -26.28
N LEU A 19 6.66 -9.93 -25.84
CA LEU A 19 6.29 -8.85 -26.76
C LEU A 19 7.39 -8.67 -27.80
N SER A 20 7.02 -8.47 -29.06
CA SER A 20 8.01 -8.13 -30.09
C SER A 20 8.69 -6.79 -29.75
N GLU A 21 9.93 -6.58 -30.20
CA GLU A 21 10.67 -5.32 -29.94
C GLU A 21 9.85 -4.06 -30.31
N PRO A 22 9.15 -3.99 -31.46
CA PRO A 22 8.29 -2.84 -31.78
C PRO A 22 7.13 -2.65 -30.79
N GLU A 23 6.55 -3.72 -30.26
CA GLU A 23 5.48 -3.65 -29.27
C GLU A 23 6.00 -3.19 -27.90
N ARG A 24 7.21 -3.62 -27.52
CA ARG A 24 7.90 -3.16 -26.31
C ARG A 24 8.17 -1.66 -26.38
N GLU A 25 8.80 -1.19 -27.45
CA GLU A 25 9.06 0.25 -27.66
C GLU A 25 7.77 1.08 -27.64
N ARG A 26 6.71 0.58 -28.28
CA ARG A 26 5.39 1.24 -28.26
C ARG A 26 4.83 1.32 -26.84
N PHE A 27 4.92 0.23 -26.09
CA PHE A 27 4.42 0.17 -24.71
C PHE A 27 5.22 1.10 -23.78
N GLU A 28 6.54 1.09 -23.87
CA GLU A 28 7.42 2.00 -23.13
C GLU A 28 7.13 3.47 -23.42
N LYS A 29 6.89 3.81 -24.70
CA LYS A 29 6.50 5.17 -25.09
C LYS A 29 5.17 5.57 -24.44
N ILE A 30 4.16 4.71 -24.49
CA ILE A 30 2.85 4.97 -23.87
C ILE A 30 2.98 5.16 -22.35
N LEU A 31 3.75 4.29 -21.69
CA LEU A 31 4.01 4.41 -20.25
C LEU A 31 4.73 5.73 -19.92
N LYS A 32 5.73 6.12 -20.70
CA LYS A 32 6.44 7.38 -20.51
C LYS A 32 5.50 8.58 -20.63
N GLU A 33 4.67 8.62 -21.68
CA GLU A 33 3.67 9.68 -21.87
C GLU A 33 2.65 9.72 -20.73
N TYR A 34 2.24 8.56 -20.22
CA TYR A 34 1.34 8.44 -19.08
C TYR A 34 1.94 9.05 -17.81
N TYR A 35 3.17 8.65 -17.44
CA TYR A 35 3.84 9.16 -16.25
C TYR A 35 4.16 10.64 -16.34
N GLU A 36 4.46 11.18 -17.52
CA GLU A 36 4.64 12.64 -17.68
C GLU A 36 3.33 13.41 -17.44
N LYS A 37 2.18 12.93 -17.93
CA LYS A 37 0.88 13.54 -17.62
C LYS A 37 0.56 13.49 -16.12
N LEU A 38 0.92 12.39 -15.44
CA LEU A 38 0.79 12.28 -14.00
C LEU A 38 1.68 13.29 -13.27
N ARG A 39 2.95 13.44 -13.68
CA ARG A 39 3.86 14.46 -13.12
C ARG A 39 3.31 15.87 -13.27
N GLU A 40 2.79 16.22 -14.44
CA GLU A 40 2.15 17.52 -14.65
C GLU A 40 0.96 17.73 -13.71
N SER A 41 0.18 16.69 -13.48
CA SER A 41 -0.97 16.72 -12.57
C SER A 41 -0.52 16.91 -11.12
N ILE A 42 0.53 16.22 -10.70
CA ILE A 42 1.17 16.38 -9.38
C ILE A 42 1.71 17.80 -9.20
N ARG A 43 2.39 18.35 -10.20
CA ARG A 43 2.89 19.74 -10.14
C ARG A 43 1.76 20.75 -10.01
N LYS A 44 0.67 20.58 -10.77
CA LYS A 44 -0.53 21.42 -10.64
C LYS A 44 -1.15 21.31 -9.26
N TYR A 45 -1.25 20.09 -8.73
CA TYR A 45 -1.73 19.80 -7.39
C TYR A 45 -0.92 20.53 -6.31
N ILE A 46 0.41 20.43 -6.36
CA ILE A 46 1.33 21.08 -5.42
C ILE A 46 1.31 22.62 -5.57
N ASN A 47 1.25 23.13 -6.81
CA ASN A 47 1.12 24.57 -7.07
C ASN A 47 -0.14 25.16 -6.41
N GLY A 48 -1.23 24.39 -6.32
CA GLY A 48 -2.45 24.79 -5.62
C GLY A 48 -2.29 24.95 -4.10
N MET A 49 -1.13 24.62 -3.53
CA MET A 49 -0.85 24.62 -2.10
C MET A 49 0.45 25.33 -1.72
N SER A 50 1.18 25.90 -2.68
CA SER A 50 2.53 26.44 -2.46
C SER A 50 2.58 27.64 -1.50
N ASN A 51 1.46 28.32 -1.27
CA ASN A 51 1.36 29.44 -0.34
C ASN A 51 1.00 29.01 1.10
N LEU A 52 0.76 27.71 1.32
CA LEU A 52 0.43 27.19 2.65
C LEU A 52 1.71 26.90 3.43
N PRO A 53 1.69 27.06 4.77
CA PRO A 53 2.73 26.52 5.64
C PRO A 53 2.92 25.01 5.42
N SER A 54 4.16 24.53 5.49
CA SER A 54 4.53 23.12 5.24
C SER A 54 3.65 22.12 6.00
N VAL A 55 3.30 22.44 7.25
CA VAL A 55 2.42 21.59 8.08
C VAL A 55 1.02 21.41 7.48
N LEU A 56 0.44 22.46 6.88
CA LEU A 56 -0.87 22.40 6.24
C LEU A 56 -0.79 21.73 4.86
N VAL A 57 0.34 21.85 4.17
CA VAL A 57 0.59 21.09 2.94
C VAL A 57 0.59 19.59 3.25
N LEU A 58 1.33 19.16 4.29
CA LEU A 58 1.35 17.76 4.72
C LEU A 58 -0.02 17.26 5.14
N LEU A 59 -0.77 18.06 5.91
CA LEU A 59 -2.14 17.72 6.29
C LEU A 59 -3.01 17.48 5.05
N LYS A 60 -2.97 18.42 4.09
CA LYS A 60 -3.78 18.33 2.88
C LYS A 60 -3.44 17.08 2.07
N VAL A 61 -2.14 16.80 1.85
CA VAL A 61 -1.67 15.57 1.20
C VAL A 61 -2.17 14.32 1.92
N CYS A 62 -2.03 14.25 3.25
CA CYS A 62 -2.42 13.08 4.04
C CYS A 62 -3.94 12.84 4.03
N THR A 63 -4.73 13.91 3.99
CA THR A 63 -6.20 13.83 3.97
C THR A 63 -6.79 13.66 2.57
N ASP A 64 -5.97 13.74 1.52
CA ASP A 64 -6.44 13.63 0.14
C ASP A 64 -6.60 12.15 -0.26
N GLU A 65 -7.86 11.72 -0.36
CA GLU A 65 -8.17 10.35 -0.76
C GLU A 65 -7.90 10.07 -2.24
N SER A 66 -7.71 11.10 -3.09
CA SER A 66 -7.41 10.90 -4.52
C SER A 66 -6.00 10.36 -4.80
N ILE A 67 -5.10 10.45 -3.80
CA ILE A 67 -3.76 9.85 -3.84
C ILE A 67 -3.85 8.32 -3.78
N ILE A 68 -4.88 7.77 -3.14
CA ILE A 68 -5.11 6.32 -3.08
C ILE A 68 -5.78 5.88 -4.39
N ARG A 69 -5.02 5.21 -5.25
CA ARG A 69 -5.41 4.90 -6.63
C ARG A 69 -6.12 3.57 -6.80
N ILE A 70 -6.50 2.92 -5.71
CA ILE A 70 -7.34 1.74 -5.77
C ILE A 70 -8.81 2.13 -5.76
N ASN A 71 -9.63 1.46 -6.57
CA ASN A 71 -11.08 1.63 -6.58
C ASN A 71 -11.75 0.25 -6.41
N LEU A 72 -11.95 -0.15 -5.15
CA LEU A 72 -12.44 -1.50 -4.86
C LEU A 72 -13.78 -1.80 -5.55
N LYS A 73 -14.69 -0.83 -5.53
CA LYS A 73 -16.05 -1.01 -6.06
C LYS A 73 -16.05 -1.21 -7.56
N GLU A 74 -15.30 -0.41 -8.31
CA GLU A 74 -15.20 -0.54 -9.76
C GLU A 74 -14.40 -1.77 -10.16
N THR A 75 -13.27 -2.04 -9.51
CA THR A 75 -12.46 -3.22 -9.81
C THR A 75 -13.22 -4.50 -9.51
N LYS A 76 -14.03 -4.55 -8.44
CA LYS A 76 -14.88 -5.71 -8.14
C LYS A 76 -15.90 -5.96 -9.25
N LYS A 77 -16.55 -4.92 -9.78
CA LYS A 77 -17.46 -5.04 -10.93
C LYS A 77 -16.74 -5.54 -12.17
N PHE A 78 -15.58 -4.96 -12.47
CA PHE A 78 -14.76 -5.36 -13.60
C PHE A 78 -14.35 -6.84 -13.53
N VAL A 79 -13.91 -7.31 -12.37
CA VAL A 79 -13.53 -8.71 -12.16
C VAL A 79 -14.73 -9.65 -12.32
N GLN A 80 -15.90 -9.28 -11.79
CA GLN A 80 -17.13 -10.06 -11.99
C GLN A 80 -17.50 -10.17 -13.47
N GLU A 81 -17.36 -9.08 -14.24
CA GLU A 81 -17.57 -9.10 -15.69
C GLU A 81 -16.53 -9.98 -16.41
N LEU A 82 -15.27 -9.93 -16.00
CA LEU A 82 -14.18 -10.72 -16.58
C LEU A 82 -14.40 -12.23 -16.36
N ILE A 83 -14.77 -12.62 -15.14
CA ILE A 83 -15.11 -14.00 -14.78
C ILE A 83 -16.26 -14.51 -15.63
N SER A 84 -17.31 -13.68 -15.77
CA SER A 84 -18.49 -14.01 -16.58
C SER A 84 -18.14 -14.21 -18.07
N LYS A 85 -17.17 -13.44 -18.59
CA LYS A 85 -16.73 -13.52 -20.00
C LYS A 85 -15.77 -14.68 -20.28
N HIS A 86 -15.00 -15.12 -19.28
CA HIS A 86 -13.97 -16.16 -19.43
C HIS A 86 -14.16 -17.34 -18.46
N PRO A 87 -15.28 -18.10 -18.56
CA PRO A 87 -15.61 -19.13 -17.58
C PRO A 87 -14.62 -20.30 -17.58
N LEU A 88 -14.05 -20.67 -18.74
CA LEU A 88 -13.11 -21.80 -18.87
C LEU A 88 -11.85 -21.64 -18.01
N GLN A 89 -11.35 -20.41 -17.85
CA GLN A 89 -10.18 -20.12 -17.02
C GLN A 89 -10.42 -20.46 -15.54
N HIS A 90 -11.68 -20.43 -15.09
CA HIS A 90 -12.06 -20.64 -13.69
C HIS A 90 -12.35 -22.12 -13.36
N PHE A 91 -12.43 -22.99 -14.38
CA PHE A 91 -12.64 -24.45 -14.18
C PHE A 91 -11.40 -25.19 -13.66
N PHE A 92 -10.21 -24.65 -13.87
CA PHE A 92 -8.95 -25.24 -13.40
C PHE A 92 -8.49 -24.58 -12.10
N GLY A 93 -7.95 -25.35 -11.16
CA GLY A 93 -7.41 -24.83 -9.91
C GLY A 93 -6.20 -23.93 -10.18
N THR A 94 -6.06 -22.85 -9.40
CA THR A 94 -4.90 -21.95 -9.49
C THR A 94 -3.96 -22.30 -8.34
N ILE A 95 -2.68 -22.50 -8.63
CA ILE A 95 -1.65 -22.66 -7.60
C ILE A 95 -1.02 -21.30 -7.37
N LEU A 96 -1.13 -20.80 -6.13
CA LEU A 96 -0.50 -19.58 -5.66
C LEU A 96 0.79 -19.95 -4.91
N CYS A 97 1.92 -19.38 -5.34
CA CYS A 97 3.17 -19.44 -4.60
C CYS A 97 3.40 -18.09 -3.89
N ALA A 98 3.08 -18.01 -2.60
CA ALA A 98 3.20 -16.83 -1.75
C ALA A 98 4.40 -16.97 -0.80
N GLY A 99 5.61 -16.75 -1.33
CA GLY A 99 6.85 -17.03 -0.61
C GLY A 99 6.97 -18.54 -0.30
N GLU A 100 7.07 -18.89 0.98
CA GLU A 100 7.15 -20.29 1.44
C GLU A 100 5.80 -21.02 1.45
N LYS A 101 4.68 -20.31 1.26
CA LYS A 101 3.34 -20.92 1.25
C LYS A 101 2.88 -21.21 -0.18
N ILE A 102 2.56 -22.47 -0.44
CA ILE A 102 1.87 -22.90 -1.66
C ILE A 102 0.41 -23.14 -1.32
N VAL A 103 -0.49 -22.38 -1.95
CA VAL A 103 -1.93 -22.48 -1.73
C VAL A 103 -2.61 -22.86 -3.04
N ARG A 104 -3.43 -23.92 -3.02
CA ARG A 104 -4.26 -24.27 -4.16
C ARG A 104 -5.63 -23.63 -4.00
N LEU A 105 -5.97 -22.70 -4.89
CA LEU A 105 -7.27 -22.05 -4.94
C LEU A 105 -8.24 -22.96 -5.70
N GLU A 106 -9.19 -23.53 -4.98
CA GLU A 106 -10.14 -24.51 -5.52
C GLU A 106 -11.53 -23.91 -5.74
N SER A 107 -11.97 -23.03 -4.84
CA SER A 107 -13.27 -22.39 -4.94
C SER A 107 -13.29 -21.23 -5.95
N ILE A 108 -14.48 -20.92 -6.46
CA ILE A 108 -14.68 -19.74 -7.32
C ILE A 108 -14.35 -18.47 -6.51
N GLU A 109 -14.89 -18.37 -5.29
CA GLU A 109 -14.71 -17.20 -4.41
C GLU A 109 -13.24 -16.86 -4.12
N GLU A 110 -12.41 -17.87 -3.84
CA GLU A 110 -10.96 -17.67 -3.64
C GLU A 110 -10.27 -17.14 -4.90
N LYS A 111 -10.67 -17.62 -6.08
CA LYS A 111 -10.14 -17.14 -7.36
C LYS A 111 -10.62 -15.74 -7.69
N GLU A 112 -11.88 -15.41 -7.39
CA GLU A 112 -12.39 -14.04 -7.58
C GLU A 112 -11.63 -13.07 -6.68
N LYS A 113 -11.40 -13.43 -5.42
CA LYS A 113 -10.61 -12.64 -4.47
C LYS A 113 -9.18 -12.45 -4.99
N PHE A 114 -8.53 -13.53 -5.41
CA PHE A 114 -7.18 -13.47 -5.96
C PHE A 114 -7.11 -12.56 -7.19
N GLN A 115 -8.02 -12.74 -8.16
CA GLN A 115 -8.07 -11.92 -9.37
C GLN A 115 -8.31 -10.44 -9.02
N LEU A 116 -9.18 -10.16 -8.05
CA LEU A 116 -9.41 -8.82 -7.53
C LEU A 116 -8.14 -8.20 -6.96
N ASN A 117 -7.43 -8.91 -6.08
CA ASN A 117 -6.18 -8.45 -5.49
C ASN A 117 -5.13 -8.16 -6.58
N GLN A 118 -5.02 -9.03 -7.59
CA GLN A 118 -4.10 -8.84 -8.71
C GLN A 118 -4.43 -7.59 -9.55
N GLN A 119 -5.71 -7.30 -9.80
CA GLN A 119 -6.09 -6.07 -10.50
C GLN A 119 -5.84 -4.81 -9.64
N LEU A 120 -6.06 -4.89 -8.33
CA LEU A 120 -5.83 -3.77 -7.41
C LEU A 120 -4.35 -3.47 -7.21
N ASN A 121 -3.45 -4.45 -7.38
CA ASN A 121 -2.00 -4.26 -7.25
C ASN A 121 -1.46 -3.19 -8.21
N PHE A 122 -2.10 -2.99 -9.37
CA PHE A 122 -1.75 -1.87 -10.26
C PHE A 122 -1.98 -0.52 -9.57
N GLY A 123 -3.13 -0.34 -8.91
CA GLY A 123 -3.43 0.87 -8.15
C GLY A 123 -2.56 1.04 -6.90
N VAL A 124 -2.11 -0.06 -6.28
CA VAL A 124 -1.12 -0.01 -5.18
C VAL A 124 0.21 0.56 -5.68
N ASN A 125 0.75 0.03 -6.78
CA ASN A 125 1.98 0.53 -7.41
C ASN A 125 1.85 2.01 -7.82
N GLU A 126 0.73 2.39 -8.41
CA GLU A 126 0.48 3.78 -8.78
C GLU A 126 0.43 4.70 -7.55
N THR A 127 -0.20 4.26 -6.46
CA THR A 127 -0.24 4.99 -5.18
C THR A 127 1.18 5.19 -4.62
N ILE A 128 2.01 4.14 -4.62
CA ILE A 128 3.42 4.21 -4.18
C ILE A 128 4.17 5.25 -5.01
N TRP A 129 4.04 5.17 -6.34
CA TRP A 129 4.73 6.09 -7.24
C TRP A 129 4.26 7.53 -7.05
N ILE A 130 2.95 7.79 -6.99
CA ILE A 130 2.39 9.12 -6.79
C ILE A 130 2.84 9.71 -5.45
N ALA A 131 2.73 8.96 -4.35
CA ALA A 131 3.16 9.41 -3.04
C ALA A 131 4.65 9.81 -3.03
N THR A 132 5.49 8.99 -3.67
CA THR A 132 6.93 9.25 -3.82
C THR A 132 7.19 10.52 -4.64
N GLN A 133 6.52 10.69 -5.78
CA GLN A 133 6.67 11.88 -6.61
C GLN A 133 6.16 13.15 -5.91
N ILE A 134 5.08 13.06 -5.13
CA ILE A 134 4.59 14.18 -4.31
C ILE A 134 5.65 14.58 -3.29
N PHE A 135 6.20 13.62 -2.54
CA PHE A 135 7.24 13.92 -1.54
C PHE A 135 8.47 14.54 -2.17
N LYS A 136 8.93 14.02 -3.31
CA LYS A 136 10.05 14.59 -4.05
C LYS A 136 9.81 16.03 -4.49
N GLU A 137 8.68 16.30 -5.13
CA GLU A 137 8.34 17.66 -5.58
C GLU A 137 8.12 18.62 -4.39
N LEU A 138 7.68 18.14 -3.23
CA LEU A 138 7.60 18.95 -2.00
C LEU A 138 8.99 19.20 -1.39
N GLN A 139 9.89 18.22 -1.41
CA GLN A 139 11.28 18.37 -0.96
C GLN A 139 12.01 19.41 -1.82
N ASP A 140 11.89 19.31 -3.15
CA ASP A 140 12.50 20.25 -4.10
C ASP A 140 12.05 21.70 -3.86
N ARG A 141 10.87 21.89 -3.26
CA ARG A 141 10.30 23.20 -2.91
C ARG A 141 10.51 23.60 -1.45
N ASN A 142 11.27 22.83 -0.67
CA ASN A 142 11.45 23.00 0.78
C ASN A 142 10.14 22.98 1.60
N LEU A 143 9.09 22.35 1.07
CA LEU A 143 7.80 22.16 1.74
C LEU A 143 7.73 20.84 2.51
N PHE A 144 8.65 19.91 2.26
CA PHE A 144 8.78 18.66 3.00
C PHE A 144 10.23 18.46 3.45
N SER A 145 10.40 18.39 4.76
CA SER A 145 11.69 18.26 5.45
C SER A 145 11.50 17.57 6.79
N LEU A 146 12.60 17.16 7.43
CA LEU A 146 12.56 16.59 8.78
C LEU A 146 11.88 17.53 9.79
N SER A 147 12.13 18.84 9.70
CA SER A 147 11.48 19.82 10.58
C SER A 147 9.97 19.88 10.34
N SER A 148 9.52 19.86 9.08
CA SER A 148 8.08 19.85 8.77
C SER A 148 7.38 18.59 9.27
N VAL A 149 8.07 17.44 9.28
CA VAL A 149 7.55 16.19 9.85
C VAL A 149 7.42 16.31 11.37
N ALA A 150 8.42 16.87 12.05
CA ALA A 150 8.36 17.12 13.49
C ALA A 150 7.21 18.06 13.85
N ASP A 151 7.09 19.17 13.13
CA ASP A 151 6.02 20.16 13.33
C ASP A 151 4.65 19.54 13.12
N PHE A 152 4.51 18.69 12.10
CA PHE A 152 3.26 17.97 11.82
C PHE A 152 2.90 16.98 12.92
N LEU A 153 3.83 16.10 13.31
CA LEU A 153 3.58 15.08 14.31
C LEU A 153 3.33 15.67 15.70
N SER A 154 3.98 16.80 16.04
CA SER A 154 3.74 17.48 17.32
C SER A 154 2.31 17.98 17.50
N ARG A 155 1.55 18.12 16.41
CA ARG A 155 0.14 18.52 16.40
C ARG A 155 -0.83 17.34 16.37
N CYS A 156 -0.34 16.10 16.32
CA CYS A 156 -1.17 14.90 16.25
C CYS A 156 -1.28 14.24 17.64
N SER A 157 -2.49 14.13 18.19
CA SER A 157 -2.67 13.60 19.56
C SER A 157 -2.54 12.08 19.69
N SER A 158 -2.59 11.33 18.58
CA SER A 158 -2.44 9.86 18.59
C SER A 158 -0.99 9.39 18.66
N VAL A 159 -0.01 10.28 18.56
CA VAL A 159 1.41 9.91 18.54
C VAL A 159 1.99 10.04 19.94
N ASN A 160 2.24 8.90 20.60
CA ASN A 160 2.92 8.90 21.89
C ASN A 160 4.40 9.34 21.73
N LYS A 161 5.04 9.75 22.83
CA LYS A 161 6.43 10.26 22.81
C LYS A 161 7.44 9.28 22.20
N ASN A 162 7.33 7.99 22.51
CA ASN A 162 8.23 6.97 21.98
C ASN A 162 8.06 6.79 20.46
N ASN A 163 6.81 6.72 19.98
CA ASN A 163 6.50 6.65 18.56
C ASN A 163 6.94 7.92 17.82
N PHE A 164 6.79 9.10 18.42
CA PHE A 164 7.32 10.34 17.87
C PHE A 164 8.84 10.24 17.66
N GLU A 165 9.61 9.87 18.69
CA GLU A 165 11.07 9.79 18.60
C GLU A 165 11.53 8.76 17.56
N LEU A 166 10.89 7.58 17.51
CA LEU A 166 11.21 6.54 16.54
C LEU A 166 10.85 6.94 15.10
N VAL A 167 9.70 7.59 14.89
CA VAL A 167 9.33 8.13 13.57
C VAL A 167 10.33 9.19 13.14
N MET A 168 10.75 10.09 14.05
CA MET A 168 11.76 11.10 13.74
C MET A 168 13.11 10.48 13.38
N TYR A 169 13.51 9.39 14.04
CA TYR A 169 14.74 8.68 13.72
C TYR A 169 14.66 7.99 12.34
N GLY A 170 13.57 7.30 12.03
CA GLY A 170 13.35 6.71 10.71
C GLY A 170 13.24 7.75 9.59
N ALA A 171 12.48 8.83 9.82
CA ALA A 171 12.34 9.93 8.85
C ALA A 171 13.68 10.63 8.59
N LYS A 172 14.54 10.80 9.61
CA LYS A 172 15.89 11.33 9.41
C LYS A 172 16.68 10.50 8.42
N HIS A 173 16.65 9.17 8.55
CA HIS A 173 17.32 8.25 7.64
C HIS A 173 16.74 8.31 6.22
N HIS A 174 15.42 8.47 6.09
CA HIS A 174 14.78 8.71 4.79
C HIS A 174 15.39 9.94 4.08
N PHE A 175 15.45 11.09 4.77
CA PHE A 175 16.02 12.31 4.18
C PHE A 175 17.54 12.22 3.93
N GLN A 176 18.23 11.27 4.54
CA GLN A 176 19.65 11.00 4.32
C GLN A 176 19.91 9.97 3.21
N GLY A 177 18.86 9.36 2.66
CA GLY A 177 18.97 8.29 1.66
C GLY A 177 19.32 6.92 2.25
N ASP A 178 19.38 6.78 3.58
CA ASP A 178 19.56 5.49 4.25
C ASP A 178 18.20 4.78 4.37
N TYR A 179 17.76 4.20 3.25
CA TYR A 179 16.47 3.55 3.17
C TYR A 179 16.42 2.24 3.96
N VAL A 180 17.55 1.58 4.16
CA VAL A 180 17.63 0.37 4.99
C VAL A 180 17.23 0.73 6.42
N ALA A 181 17.91 1.70 7.03
CA ALA A 181 17.58 2.13 8.38
C ALA A 181 16.16 2.69 8.46
N SER A 182 15.78 3.59 7.54
CA SER A 182 14.47 4.21 7.51
C SER A 182 13.33 3.18 7.52
N ILE A 183 13.35 2.23 6.58
CA ILE A 183 12.31 1.21 6.43
C ILE A 183 12.31 0.29 7.65
N SER A 184 13.48 -0.18 8.09
CA SER A 184 13.60 -1.07 9.25
C SER A 184 13.04 -0.47 10.54
N ILE A 185 13.12 0.85 10.69
CA ILE A 185 12.54 1.57 11.83
C ILE A 185 11.04 1.81 11.61
N LEU A 186 10.64 2.33 10.45
CA LEU A 186 9.29 2.83 10.25
C LEU A 186 8.25 1.73 10.00
N THR A 187 8.60 0.62 9.32
CA THR A 187 7.65 -0.47 9.02
C THR A 187 6.93 -1.02 10.25
N PRO A 188 7.62 -1.42 11.35
CA PRO A 188 6.93 -1.92 12.54
C PRO A 188 6.10 -0.84 13.25
N LEU A 189 6.45 0.44 13.11
CA LEU A 189 5.71 1.54 13.75
C LEU A 189 4.32 1.76 13.16
N ILE A 190 4.05 1.32 11.92
CA ILE A 190 2.71 1.40 11.34
C ILE A 190 1.68 0.72 12.27
N GLU A 191 2.02 -0.46 12.81
CA GLU A 191 1.10 -1.19 13.70
C GLU A 191 0.90 -0.46 15.04
N SER A 192 1.98 -0.01 15.68
CA SER A 192 1.89 0.68 16.97
C SER A 192 1.12 2.01 16.85
N ILE A 193 1.38 2.79 15.81
CA ILE A 193 0.70 4.07 15.57
C ILE A 193 -0.78 3.84 15.23
N LEU A 194 -1.08 2.81 14.43
CA LEU A 194 -2.45 2.47 14.13
C LEU A 194 -3.22 2.01 15.37
N PHE A 195 -2.58 1.19 16.22
CA PHE A 195 -3.14 0.76 17.50
C PHE A 195 -3.47 1.96 18.39
N ASP A 196 -2.52 2.88 18.58
CA ASP A 196 -2.73 4.08 19.40
C ASP A 196 -3.88 4.94 18.85
N TYR A 197 -3.93 5.16 17.53
CA TYR A 197 -5.01 5.88 16.88
C TYR A 197 -6.38 5.23 17.13
N LEU A 198 -6.50 3.93 16.85
CA LEU A 198 -7.75 3.18 17.00
C LEU A 198 -8.21 3.16 18.47
N ARG A 199 -7.28 3.06 19.41
CA ARG A 199 -7.56 3.16 20.85
C ARG A 199 -8.10 4.53 21.22
N VAL A 200 -7.53 5.61 20.68
CA VAL A 200 -7.97 6.99 20.94
C VAL A 200 -9.41 7.23 20.48
N ILE A 201 -9.83 6.62 19.36
CA ILE A 201 -11.21 6.74 18.87
C ILE A 201 -12.17 5.70 19.47
N GLY A 202 -11.72 4.88 20.43
CA GLY A 202 -12.55 3.93 21.16
C GLY A 202 -12.84 2.62 20.44
N ALA A 203 -12.04 2.22 19.45
CA ALA A 203 -12.20 0.95 18.75
C ALA A 203 -11.77 -0.25 19.62
N ASP A 204 -12.35 -1.42 19.35
CA ASP A 204 -11.96 -2.68 20.02
C ASP A 204 -10.65 -3.24 19.45
N VAL A 205 -9.52 -2.71 19.95
CA VAL A 205 -8.17 -3.07 19.53
C VAL A 205 -7.62 -4.35 20.17
N LEU A 206 -8.41 -5.01 21.01
CA LEU A 206 -8.02 -6.25 21.71
C LEU A 206 -8.70 -7.47 21.08
N SER A 207 -8.02 -8.61 21.13
CA SER A 207 -8.59 -9.93 20.85
C SER A 207 -8.73 -10.71 22.16
N TYR A 208 -9.74 -11.59 22.19
CA TYR A 208 -10.07 -12.41 23.34
C TYR A 208 -10.04 -13.88 22.92
N GLU A 209 -9.05 -14.62 23.43
CA GLU A 209 -8.93 -16.06 23.21
C GLU A 209 -8.93 -16.79 24.56
N GLY A 210 -10.13 -17.23 24.97
CA GLY A 210 -10.33 -17.88 26.26
C GLY A 210 -10.01 -16.95 27.43
N LYS A 211 -8.82 -17.13 28.04
CA LYS A 211 -8.33 -16.31 29.18
C LYS A 211 -7.25 -15.30 28.77
N ILE A 212 -6.83 -15.30 27.51
CA ILE A 212 -5.79 -14.42 27.00
C ILE A 212 -6.48 -13.20 26.38
N ILE A 213 -6.03 -12.02 26.81
CA ILE A 213 -6.39 -10.73 26.22
C ILE A 213 -5.10 -10.18 25.64
N GLU A 214 -5.08 -9.96 24.33
CA GLU A 214 -3.91 -9.46 23.62
C GLU A 214 -4.29 -8.38 22.62
N GLN A 215 -3.30 -7.64 22.14
CA GLN A 215 -3.48 -6.67 21.08
C GLN A 215 -3.72 -7.39 19.76
N ARG A 216 -4.69 -6.91 18.97
CA ARG A 216 -4.86 -7.36 17.59
C ARG A 216 -3.61 -7.04 16.78
N GLU A 217 -3.14 -8.00 16.00
CA GLU A 217 -2.10 -7.77 14.98
C GLU A 217 -2.58 -6.79 13.90
N LEU A 218 -1.65 -6.25 13.10
CA LEU A 218 -1.92 -5.28 12.03
C LEU A 218 -3.11 -5.67 11.13
N GLY A 219 -3.18 -6.93 10.69
CA GLY A 219 -4.30 -7.42 9.87
C GLY A 219 -5.64 -7.31 10.60
N GLY A 220 -5.67 -7.65 11.89
CA GLY A 220 -6.84 -7.51 12.74
C GLY A 220 -7.25 -6.05 12.95
N LEU A 221 -6.29 -5.15 13.14
CA LEU A 221 -6.54 -3.71 13.29
C LEU A 221 -7.10 -3.07 12.02
N ILE A 222 -6.52 -3.39 10.85
CA ILE A 222 -6.99 -2.88 9.55
C ILE A 222 -8.43 -3.37 9.26
N ASN A 223 -8.82 -4.55 9.76
CA ASN A 223 -10.14 -5.14 9.53
C ASN A 223 -11.27 -4.52 10.38
N LEU A 224 -10.95 -3.67 11.36
CA LEU A 224 -11.96 -3.05 12.21
C LEU A 224 -12.92 -2.15 11.41
N LYS A 225 -14.17 -2.07 11.86
CA LYS A 225 -15.20 -1.24 11.23
C LYS A 225 -14.85 0.24 11.38
N GLU A 226 -14.35 0.62 12.54
CA GLU A 226 -13.89 1.95 12.90
C GLU A 226 -12.76 2.42 11.99
N PHE A 227 -11.86 1.50 11.58
CA PHE A 227 -10.84 1.80 10.57
C PHE A 227 -11.51 2.23 9.26
N LYS A 228 -12.43 1.41 8.74
CA LYS A 228 -13.14 1.67 7.49
C LYS A 228 -13.94 2.97 7.55
N GLU A 229 -14.60 3.26 8.67
CA GLU A 229 -15.38 4.48 8.86
C GLU A 229 -14.51 5.74 8.83
N ASN A 230 -13.29 5.68 9.38
CA ASN A 230 -12.41 6.83 9.48
C ASN A 230 -11.53 7.05 8.24
N PHE A 231 -11.09 5.98 7.57
CA PHE A 231 -10.18 6.07 6.41
C PHE A 231 -10.82 5.69 5.07
N GLY A 232 -12.01 5.10 5.07
CA GLY A 232 -12.64 4.59 3.87
C GLY A 232 -12.13 3.22 3.43
N GLU A 233 -12.91 2.59 2.55
CA GLU A 233 -12.70 1.22 2.11
C GLU A 233 -11.48 1.06 1.18
N ASN A 234 -11.20 2.07 0.36
CA ASN A 234 -10.05 2.05 -0.55
C ASN A 234 -8.74 2.12 0.23
N PHE A 235 -8.60 3.01 1.21
CA PHE A 235 -7.38 3.03 2.02
C PHE A 235 -7.22 1.75 2.85
N GLN A 236 -8.33 1.22 3.39
CA GLN A 236 -8.33 -0.06 4.09
C GLN A 236 -7.79 -1.20 3.23
N HIS A 237 -8.32 -1.38 2.01
CA HIS A 237 -7.83 -2.43 1.11
C HIS A 237 -6.42 -2.16 0.62
N PHE A 238 -6.03 -0.90 0.41
CA PHE A 238 -4.67 -0.53 0.04
C PHE A 238 -3.66 -1.02 1.09
N LEU A 239 -3.92 -0.77 2.38
CA LEU A 239 -3.05 -1.26 3.46
C LEU A 239 -3.02 -2.79 3.54
N LYS A 240 -4.17 -3.47 3.34
CA LYS A 240 -4.21 -4.93 3.34
C LYS A 240 -3.30 -5.51 2.26
N LEU A 241 -3.46 -5.06 1.01
CA LEU A 241 -2.66 -5.52 -0.12
C LEU A 241 -1.17 -5.22 0.10
N LEU A 242 -0.85 -3.99 0.50
CA LEU A 242 0.54 -3.58 0.68
C LEU A 242 1.24 -4.30 1.83
N LEU A 243 0.57 -4.52 2.97
CA LEU A 243 1.24 -4.91 4.22
C LEU A 243 0.94 -6.36 4.67
N VAL A 244 -0.21 -6.95 4.31
CA VAL A 244 -0.75 -8.13 5.00
C VAL A 244 -1.17 -9.30 4.09
N GLU A 245 -1.82 -9.03 2.95
CA GLU A 245 -2.41 -10.11 2.12
C GLU A 245 -1.30 -10.91 1.43
N ALA A 246 -1.28 -12.23 1.69
CA ALA A 246 -0.22 -13.12 1.21
C ALA A 246 -0.19 -13.27 -0.31
N ASP A 247 -1.31 -13.02 -0.99
CA ASP A 247 -1.43 -13.04 -2.45
C ASP A 247 -1.19 -11.66 -3.10
N SER A 248 -0.59 -10.73 -2.35
CA SER A 248 -0.21 -9.38 -2.78
C SER A 248 1.20 -9.03 -2.28
N PHE A 249 1.55 -7.74 -2.18
CA PHE A 249 2.89 -7.28 -1.80
C PHE A 249 3.32 -7.79 -0.43
N ASN A 250 2.38 -7.87 0.52
CA ASN A 250 2.58 -8.49 1.83
C ASN A 250 3.82 -7.96 2.58
N PHE A 251 4.17 -6.69 2.38
CA PHE A 251 5.50 -6.16 2.67
C PHE A 251 5.86 -6.30 4.15
N ARG A 252 4.94 -5.93 5.06
CA ARG A 252 5.20 -6.00 6.51
C ARG A 252 5.41 -7.44 6.98
N ASN A 253 4.62 -8.40 6.51
CA ASN A 253 4.83 -9.81 6.92
C ASN A 253 6.12 -10.37 6.33
N ARG A 254 6.42 -10.11 5.04
CA ARG A 254 7.69 -10.51 4.45
C ARG A 254 8.86 -9.90 5.22
N PHE A 255 8.77 -8.62 5.58
CA PHE A 255 9.78 -7.92 6.36
C PHE A 255 10.00 -8.57 7.73
N ALA A 256 8.93 -8.84 8.48
CA ALA A 256 9.01 -9.49 9.79
C ALA A 256 9.60 -10.92 9.74
N HIS A 257 9.44 -11.61 8.60
CA HIS A 257 10.01 -12.94 8.37
C HIS A 257 11.39 -12.92 7.70
N GLY A 258 11.98 -11.74 7.43
CA GLY A 258 13.27 -11.64 6.76
C GLY A 258 13.25 -11.97 5.26
N ASN A 259 12.07 -11.97 4.64
CA ASN A 259 11.83 -12.32 3.23
C ASN A 259 11.74 -11.09 2.30
N VAL A 260 12.50 -10.04 2.61
CA VAL A 260 12.58 -8.81 1.82
C VAL A 260 13.97 -8.68 1.24
N ALA A 261 14.05 -8.44 -0.07
CA ALA A 261 15.33 -8.29 -0.77
C ALA A 261 15.91 -6.89 -0.56
N ILE A 262 17.24 -6.74 -0.69
CA ILE A 262 17.92 -5.46 -0.44
C ILE A 262 17.44 -4.36 -1.40
N GLU A 263 17.04 -4.71 -2.62
CA GLU A 263 16.53 -3.81 -3.65
C GLU A 263 15.17 -3.19 -3.28
N GLU A 264 14.42 -3.85 -2.39
CA GLU A 264 13.15 -3.33 -1.88
C GLU A 264 13.37 -2.23 -0.83
N PHE A 265 14.59 -2.07 -0.31
CA PHE A 265 14.98 -0.97 0.58
C PHE A 265 15.37 0.27 -0.23
N ASN A 266 14.36 0.95 -0.78
CA ASN A 266 14.53 2.08 -1.69
C ASN A 266 13.64 3.29 -1.31
N GLU A 267 13.82 4.39 -2.05
CA GLU A 267 13.08 5.65 -1.84
C GLU A 267 11.57 5.46 -1.91
N CYS A 268 11.07 4.67 -2.86
CA CYS A 268 9.63 4.46 -3.04
C CYS A 268 9.03 3.76 -1.82
N THR A 269 9.65 2.68 -1.36
CA THR A 269 9.22 1.91 -0.18
C THR A 269 9.26 2.79 1.08
N SER A 270 10.37 3.52 1.28
CA SER A 270 10.50 4.42 2.43
C SER A 270 9.46 5.56 2.38
N SER A 271 9.19 6.12 1.20
CA SER A 271 8.22 7.20 1.01
C SER A 271 6.80 6.75 1.32
N ILE A 272 6.39 5.57 0.81
CA ILE A 272 5.02 5.10 1.06
C ILE A 272 4.80 4.73 2.53
N ILE A 273 5.79 4.14 3.20
CA ILE A 273 5.72 3.85 4.65
C ILE A 273 5.57 5.15 5.45
N LEU A 274 6.39 6.16 5.14
CA LEU A 274 6.29 7.46 5.80
C LEU A 274 4.95 8.15 5.51
N PHE A 275 4.45 8.08 4.27
CA PHE A 275 3.13 8.58 3.91
C PHE A 275 2.00 7.90 4.71
N ILE A 276 2.05 6.58 4.87
CA ILE A 276 1.06 5.83 5.66
C ILE A 276 1.06 6.30 7.11
N ILE A 277 2.24 6.43 7.72
CA ILE A 277 2.38 6.94 9.09
C ILE A 277 1.77 8.33 9.21
N LEU A 278 2.15 9.27 8.33
CA LEU A 278 1.64 10.63 8.35
C LEU A 278 0.12 10.67 8.12
N LYS A 279 -0.42 9.85 7.22
CA LYS A 279 -1.86 9.72 6.96
C LYS A 279 -2.64 9.19 8.16
N ILE A 280 -2.09 8.23 8.91
CA ILE A 280 -2.73 7.75 10.14
C ILE A 280 -2.74 8.87 11.19
N CYS A 281 -1.58 9.53 11.41
CA CYS A 281 -1.45 10.63 12.36
C CYS A 281 -2.36 11.82 12.01
N SER A 282 -2.58 12.10 10.72
CA SER A 282 -3.37 13.25 10.28
C SER A 282 -4.81 13.25 10.80
N LYS A 283 -5.35 12.09 11.19
CA LYS A 283 -6.71 11.98 11.74
C LYS A 283 -6.86 12.60 13.12
N THR A 284 -5.75 12.83 13.83
CA THR A 284 -5.74 13.50 15.14
C THR A 284 -5.02 14.84 15.11
N PHE A 285 -4.80 15.38 13.91
CA PHE A 285 -4.14 16.66 13.72
C PHE A 285 -4.96 17.81 14.30
N ASN A 286 -4.31 18.64 15.12
CA ASN A 286 -4.90 19.82 15.72
C ASN A 286 -4.49 21.09 14.97
N TYR A 287 -5.48 21.91 14.59
CA TYR A 287 -5.28 23.18 13.90
C TYR A 287 -4.77 24.31 14.80
N ARG A 288 -4.80 24.11 16.13
CA ARG A 288 -4.36 25.10 17.12
C ARG A 288 -2.85 25.34 17.07
#